data_AF-A0A944XBV8-F1
#
_entry.id   AF-A0A944XBV8-F1
#
_cell.length_a   1.000
_cell.length_b   1.000
_cell.length_c   1.000
_cell.angle_alpha   90.00
_cell.angle_beta   90.00
_cell.angle_gamma   90.00
#
_symmetry.space_group_name_H-M   'P 1'
#
loop_
_entity.id
_entity.type
_entity.pdbx_description
1 polymer ?
#
loop_
_entity_poly.entity_id
_entity_poly.type
_entity_poly.pdbx_seq_one_letter_code
_entity_poly.pdbx_strand_id
1 'polypeptide(L)'
;MRHLPIDIQRAHDAVLHGGRLTEMITGGDDPIDSFDGGDRDILVQGELSDLLRVKGQGSLVVEGDIIGDPGQPMRIEMQGDVVVTGSVRFAQIRASRCFIANDAHRVQITTACSAVVGGVVHGGRFVSGNYEEIRRTIESLRISLMHGRDELESLSRRVMTEEKRLDKSCLALRIPLDFNVGRVVQHKQGRVAIVLDAFYASVEGRPAQDVERALNEFFTRGIVGVITRQNRKYLVNYPAREKVFLQLITGLRSLFRGVMRRDNLSRSLDDMALRLEQQVESLSERRAYVEVGGVAGDTEMEFILAQAVALPHDNGYDFVHRSAHLDIRPINGLGAEMVSRDADGGHKAANLTSAELGALRFQVDGSRVVWNPSEAATFA
;
A
#
# COMPACT_ATOMS: atom_id res chain seq x y z
N MET A 1 -30.71 20.40 2.45
CA MET A 1 -29.26 20.11 2.31
C MET A 1 -28.53 20.96 3.33
N ARG A 2 -27.98 20.35 4.38
CA ARG A 2 -27.05 21.06 5.28
C ARG A 2 -25.73 21.18 4.52
N HIS A 3 -25.11 22.36 4.54
CA HIS A 3 -23.79 22.55 3.91
C HIS A 3 -22.75 21.80 4.73
N LEU A 4 -22.03 20.87 4.11
CA LEU A 4 -20.88 20.20 4.72
C LEU A 4 -19.71 21.20 4.83
N PRO A 5 -18.86 21.11 5.87
CA PRO A 5 -17.59 21.80 5.88
C PRO A 5 -16.77 21.47 4.63
N ILE A 6 -16.08 22.46 4.05
CA ILE A 6 -15.43 22.37 2.73
C ILE A 6 -14.50 21.17 2.61
N ASP A 7 -13.71 20.88 3.65
CA ASP A 7 -12.76 19.77 3.63
C ASP A 7 -13.47 18.40 3.68
N ILE A 8 -14.62 18.33 4.34
CA ILE A 8 -15.44 17.10 4.41
C ILE A 8 -16.17 16.89 3.09
N GLN A 9 -16.67 17.94 2.46
CA GLN A 9 -17.25 17.87 1.11
C GLN A 9 -16.21 17.40 0.09
N ARG A 10 -14.98 17.93 0.14
CA ARG A 10 -13.89 17.48 -0.75
C ARG A 10 -13.53 16.01 -0.54
N ALA A 11 -13.46 15.56 0.71
CA ALA A 11 -13.17 14.15 1.02
C ALA A 11 -14.30 13.23 0.54
N HIS A 12 -15.55 13.62 0.78
CA HIS A 12 -16.73 12.94 0.28
C HIS A 12 -16.69 12.76 -1.24
N ASP A 13 -16.52 13.87 -1.97
CA ASP A 13 -16.52 13.85 -3.43
C ASP A 13 -15.32 13.07 -3.98
N ALA A 14 -14.15 13.14 -3.32
CA ALA A 14 -12.98 12.37 -3.73
C ALA A 14 -13.22 10.86 -3.66
N VAL A 15 -13.92 10.36 -2.64
CA VAL A 15 -14.23 8.93 -2.52
C VAL A 15 -15.27 8.52 -3.57
N LEU A 16 -16.36 9.28 -3.72
CA LEU A 16 -17.44 8.93 -4.65
C LEU A 16 -16.99 8.90 -6.12
N HIS A 17 -16.01 9.73 -6.50
CA HIS A 17 -15.50 9.81 -7.87
C HIS A 17 -14.19 9.04 -8.08
N GLY A 18 -13.62 8.45 -7.01
CA GLY A 18 -12.25 7.93 -7.00
C GLY A 18 -12.10 6.46 -7.41
N GLY A 19 -13.15 5.64 -7.34
CA GLY A 19 -12.97 4.19 -7.40
C GLY A 19 -14.18 3.35 -7.73
N ARG A 20 -14.05 2.04 -7.48
CA ARG A 20 -15.11 1.05 -7.63
C ARG A 20 -16.00 1.09 -6.39
N LEU A 21 -17.18 1.64 -6.53
CA LEU A 21 -18.14 1.76 -5.44
C LEU A 21 -18.98 0.50 -5.27
N THR A 22 -19.31 0.15 -4.03
CA THR A 22 -20.36 -0.80 -3.69
C THR A 22 -21.30 -0.15 -2.69
N GLU A 23 -22.59 -0.17 -3.01
CA GLU A 23 -23.63 0.32 -2.12
C GLU A 23 -23.99 -0.74 -1.08
N MET A 24 -24.07 -0.32 0.17
CA MET A 24 -24.55 -1.13 1.28
C MET A 24 -25.93 -0.61 1.68
N ILE A 25 -26.93 -1.48 1.58
CA ILE A 25 -28.30 -1.17 1.95
C ILE A 25 -28.49 -1.58 3.43
N THR A 26 -28.79 -0.61 4.29
CA THR A 26 -29.15 -0.83 5.70
C THR A 26 -30.66 -1.09 5.83
N GLY A 27 -31.09 -1.89 6.81
CA GLY A 27 -32.52 -2.16 7.08
C GLY A 27 -33.15 -3.41 6.43
N GLY A 28 -32.39 -4.50 6.26
CA GLY A 28 -32.94 -5.81 5.84
C GLY A 28 -33.47 -6.65 7.01
N ASP A 29 -34.39 -7.60 6.74
CA ASP A 29 -35.03 -8.46 7.75
C ASP A 29 -34.08 -9.45 8.46
N ASP A 30 -32.88 -9.68 7.91
CA ASP A 30 -31.85 -10.55 8.50
C ASP A 30 -30.72 -9.73 9.13
N PRO A 31 -30.36 -9.97 10.41
CA PRO A 31 -29.27 -9.26 11.07
C PRO A 31 -27.93 -9.63 10.42
N ILE A 32 -27.29 -8.64 9.80
CA ILE A 32 -25.92 -8.76 9.33
C ILE A 32 -25.02 -8.25 10.45
N ASP A 33 -24.26 -9.13 11.10
CA ASP A 33 -23.34 -8.68 12.15
C ASP A 33 -22.12 -7.93 11.57
N SER A 34 -21.74 -8.24 10.33
CA SER A 34 -20.56 -7.65 9.70
C SER A 34 -20.63 -7.52 8.19
N PHE A 35 -20.08 -6.43 7.65
CA PHE A 35 -19.90 -6.20 6.22
C PHE A 35 -18.42 -6.10 5.83
N ASP A 36 -18.03 -6.67 4.69
CA ASP A 36 -16.68 -6.62 4.12
C ASP A 36 -16.74 -6.10 2.68
N GLY A 37 -16.22 -4.89 2.46
CA GLY A 37 -16.17 -4.25 1.14
C GLY A 37 -15.02 -4.73 0.24
N GLY A 38 -14.11 -5.57 0.73
CA GLY A 38 -12.95 -6.03 -0.05
C GLY A 38 -12.07 -4.87 -0.51
N ASP A 39 -11.78 -4.81 -1.82
CA ASP A 39 -10.96 -3.77 -2.46
C ASP A 39 -11.76 -2.53 -2.93
N ARG A 40 -13.05 -2.46 -2.59
CA ARG A 40 -13.97 -1.45 -3.10
C ARG A 40 -14.25 -0.37 -2.07
N ASP A 41 -14.60 0.81 -2.58
CA ASP A 41 -15.17 1.88 -1.76
C ASP A 41 -16.61 1.53 -1.42
N ILE A 42 -17.03 1.86 -0.20
CA ILE A 42 -18.34 1.53 0.34
C ILE A 42 -19.16 2.82 0.47
N LEU A 43 -20.36 2.84 -0.09
CA LEU A 43 -21.35 3.88 0.15
C LEU A 43 -22.51 3.32 0.97
N VAL A 44 -22.83 4.02 2.06
CA VAL A 44 -24.01 3.77 2.89
C VAL A 44 -24.93 4.98 2.75
N GLN A 45 -26.13 4.76 2.22
CA GLN A 45 -27.17 5.79 2.14
C GLN A 45 -28.03 5.74 3.40
N GLY A 46 -27.97 6.79 4.22
CA GLY A 46 -28.72 6.88 5.46
C GLY A 46 -27.94 6.43 6.69
N GLU A 47 -28.68 6.06 7.74
CA GLU A 47 -28.13 5.72 9.05
C GLU A 47 -27.50 4.31 9.07
N LEU A 48 -26.38 4.21 9.77
CA LEU A 48 -25.69 2.97 10.05
C LEU A 48 -25.83 2.62 11.54
N SER A 49 -26.81 1.77 11.87
CA SER A 49 -27.14 1.34 13.24
C SER A 49 -27.08 -0.17 13.46
N ASP A 50 -27.38 -0.95 12.42
CA ASP A 50 -27.72 -2.37 12.58
C ASP A 50 -26.52 -3.32 12.46
N LEU A 51 -25.32 -2.79 12.17
CA LEU A 51 -24.09 -3.57 12.01
C LEU A 51 -23.19 -3.46 13.23
N LEU A 52 -22.56 -4.57 13.61
CA LEU A 52 -21.50 -4.55 14.62
C LEU A 52 -20.14 -4.17 14.02
N ARG A 53 -19.91 -4.51 12.73
CA ARG A 53 -18.62 -4.29 12.07
C ARG A 53 -18.72 -3.97 10.59
N VAL A 54 -17.91 -3.00 10.14
CA VAL A 54 -17.61 -2.74 8.72
C VAL A 54 -16.11 -2.81 8.51
N LYS A 55 -15.66 -3.50 7.47
CA LYS A 55 -14.24 -3.54 7.08
C LYS A 55 -14.02 -3.46 5.57
N GLY A 56 -12.85 -2.98 5.15
CA GLY A 56 -12.46 -2.95 3.75
C GLY A 56 -11.09 -2.31 3.52
N GLN A 57 -10.54 -2.52 2.31
CA GLN A 57 -9.31 -1.86 1.85
C GLN A 57 -9.59 -0.50 1.20
N GLY A 58 -10.81 -0.28 0.68
CA GLY A 58 -11.24 1.01 0.15
C GLY A 58 -11.58 2.02 1.24
N SER A 59 -12.28 3.07 0.82
CA SER A 59 -12.84 4.10 1.69
C SER A 59 -14.31 3.81 2.01
N LEU A 60 -14.84 4.43 3.07
CA LEU A 60 -16.23 4.33 3.49
C LEU A 60 -16.86 5.72 3.51
N VAL A 61 -18.01 5.87 2.86
CA VAL A 61 -18.87 7.05 2.96
C VAL A 61 -20.19 6.66 3.57
N VAL A 62 -20.59 7.36 4.64
CA VAL A 62 -21.90 7.25 5.27
C VAL A 62 -22.63 8.58 5.11
N GLU A 63 -23.67 8.58 4.28
CA GLU A 63 -24.57 9.72 4.06
C GLU A 63 -25.64 9.79 5.16
N GLY A 64 -25.21 9.81 6.41
CA GLY A 64 -26.08 9.75 7.59
C GLY A 64 -25.30 9.60 8.88
N ASP A 65 -25.99 9.17 9.93
CA ASP A 65 -25.42 8.98 11.25
C ASP A 65 -24.83 7.57 11.42
N ILE A 66 -23.83 7.43 12.29
CA ILE A 66 -23.33 6.14 12.76
C ILE A 66 -23.72 6.00 14.23
N ILE A 67 -24.50 4.97 14.54
CA ILE A 67 -25.04 4.76 15.89
C ILE A 67 -24.68 3.36 16.37
N GLY A 68 -23.68 3.27 17.25
CA GLY A 68 -23.37 2.05 17.98
C GLY A 68 -24.03 1.98 19.36
N ASP A 69 -23.82 0.86 20.05
CA ASP A 69 -24.30 0.62 21.42
C ASP A 69 -23.20 0.96 22.46
N PRO A 70 -23.53 1.58 23.61
CA PRO A 70 -22.57 1.82 24.69
C PRO A 70 -21.86 0.57 25.24
N GLY A 71 -22.54 -0.58 25.27
CA GLY A 71 -22.00 -1.87 25.69
C GLY A 71 -21.26 -2.61 24.58
N GLN A 72 -21.58 -2.32 23.33
CA GLN A 72 -20.94 -2.91 22.16
C GLN A 72 -20.77 -1.86 21.05
N PRO A 73 -19.66 -1.09 21.06
CA PRO A 73 -19.46 -0.03 20.09
C PRO A 73 -19.30 -0.61 18.68
N MET A 74 -19.82 0.11 17.69
CA MET A 74 -19.68 -0.27 16.28
C MET A 74 -18.23 -0.17 15.84
N ARG A 75 -17.71 -1.19 15.15
CA ARG A 75 -16.31 -1.23 14.69
C ARG A 75 -16.20 -0.96 13.19
N ILE A 76 -15.42 0.03 12.81
CA ILE A 76 -15.17 0.40 11.42
C ILE A 76 -13.67 0.31 11.17
N GLU A 77 -13.25 -0.54 10.24
CA GLU A 77 -11.85 -0.80 9.93
C GLU A 77 -11.60 -0.66 8.42
N MET A 78 -11.23 0.54 8.00
CA MET A 78 -10.93 0.85 6.60
C MET A 78 -9.43 1.14 6.43
N GLN A 79 -8.83 0.69 5.33
CA GLN A 79 -7.47 1.15 4.96
C GLN A 79 -7.51 2.53 4.29
N GLY A 80 -8.60 2.84 3.57
CA GLY A 80 -8.87 4.15 2.99
C GLY A 80 -9.44 5.15 4.00
N ASP A 81 -10.11 6.17 3.49
CA ASP A 81 -10.72 7.21 4.31
C ASP A 81 -12.11 6.80 4.82
N VAL A 82 -12.52 7.35 5.96
CA VAL A 82 -13.89 7.25 6.46
C VAL A 82 -14.51 8.64 6.49
N VAL A 83 -15.63 8.82 5.80
CA VAL A 83 -16.37 10.07 5.70
C VAL A 83 -17.80 9.86 6.18
N VAL A 84 -18.22 10.66 7.16
CA VAL A 84 -19.56 10.61 7.76
C VAL A 84 -20.19 11.98 7.65
N THR A 85 -21.30 12.09 6.91
CA THR A 85 -22.01 13.38 6.74
C THR A 85 -22.91 13.72 7.93
N GLY A 86 -23.16 12.75 8.81
CA GLY A 86 -23.92 12.88 10.05
C GLY A 86 -23.05 12.98 11.30
N SER A 87 -23.63 12.57 12.43
CA SER A 87 -22.99 12.43 13.73
C SER A 87 -22.56 10.99 13.98
N VAL A 88 -21.57 10.79 14.86
CA VAL A 88 -21.09 9.46 15.26
C VAL A 88 -21.29 9.26 16.75
N ARG A 89 -21.87 8.12 17.14
CA ARG A 89 -22.11 7.75 18.54
C ARG A 89 -21.63 6.33 18.81
N PHE A 90 -20.85 6.15 19.89
CA PHE A 90 -20.41 4.85 20.38
C PHE A 90 -19.74 3.98 19.30
N ALA A 91 -18.71 4.51 18.65
CA ALA A 91 -18.01 3.83 17.56
C ALA A 91 -16.50 3.79 17.76
N GLN A 92 -15.87 2.73 17.25
CA GLN A 92 -14.43 2.56 17.13
C GLN A 92 -14.07 2.59 15.64
N ILE A 93 -13.39 3.63 15.20
CA ILE A 93 -13.05 3.86 13.79
C ILE A 93 -11.55 3.79 13.60
N ARG A 94 -11.11 2.96 12.65
CA ARG A 94 -9.75 2.90 12.13
C ARG A 94 -9.75 3.22 10.64
N ALA A 95 -8.95 4.20 10.23
CA ALA A 95 -8.93 4.70 8.86
C ALA A 95 -7.56 5.32 8.49
N SER A 96 -7.34 5.64 7.21
CA SER A 96 -6.28 6.56 6.80
C SER A 96 -6.56 7.96 7.33
N ARG A 97 -7.70 8.53 6.94
CA ARG A 97 -8.28 9.77 7.48
C ARG A 97 -9.71 9.54 7.92
N CYS A 98 -10.17 10.30 8.90
CA CYS A 98 -11.55 10.25 9.38
C CYS A 98 -12.17 11.64 9.35
N PHE A 99 -13.34 11.76 8.73
CA PHE A 99 -14.09 13.01 8.60
C PHE A 99 -15.51 12.80 9.12
N ILE A 100 -15.91 13.59 10.12
CA ILE A 100 -17.25 13.58 10.71
C ILE A 100 -17.80 14.99 10.58
N ALA A 101 -18.92 15.16 9.87
CA ALA A 101 -19.47 16.48 9.62
C ALA A 101 -20.02 17.16 10.87
N ASN A 102 -20.70 16.40 11.72
CA ASN A 102 -21.39 16.91 12.89
C ASN A 102 -20.66 16.46 14.18
N ASP A 103 -21.44 16.04 15.18
CA ASP A 103 -20.95 15.77 16.53
C ASP A 103 -20.41 14.34 16.67
N ALA A 104 -19.46 14.17 17.58
CA ALA A 104 -18.92 12.88 17.95
C ALA A 104 -19.15 12.60 19.43
N HIS A 105 -19.80 11.49 19.76
CA HIS A 105 -20.12 11.11 21.13
C HIS A 105 -19.49 9.76 21.49
N ARG A 106 -18.58 9.78 22.48
CA ARG A 106 -17.94 8.57 23.02
C ARG A 106 -17.34 7.70 21.91
N VAL A 107 -16.47 8.31 21.13
CA VAL A 107 -15.81 7.67 19.97
C VAL A 107 -14.37 7.30 20.30
N GLN A 108 -13.86 6.29 19.60
CA GLN A 108 -12.42 6.00 19.55
C GLN A 108 -11.97 6.01 18.09
N ILE A 109 -11.15 6.98 17.72
CA ILE A 109 -10.74 7.20 16.33
C ILE A 109 -9.22 7.05 16.22
N THR A 110 -8.78 6.05 15.44
CA THR A 110 -7.37 5.77 15.18
C THR A 110 -7.09 5.98 13.69
N THR A 111 -6.28 6.99 13.37
CA THR A 111 -6.00 7.39 11.98
C THR A 111 -4.51 7.32 11.66
N ALA A 112 -4.19 6.96 10.42
CA ALA A 112 -2.81 7.01 9.93
C ALA A 112 -2.34 8.46 9.71
N CYS A 113 -3.27 9.31 9.30
CA CYS A 113 -3.06 10.73 9.01
C CYS A 113 -3.87 11.57 9.99
N SER A 114 -5.10 11.96 9.65
CA SER A 114 -5.85 12.97 10.40
C SER A 114 -7.27 12.56 10.74
N ALA A 115 -7.81 13.19 11.79
CA ALA A 115 -9.21 13.14 12.16
C ALA A 115 -9.80 14.55 12.17
N VAL A 116 -10.95 14.74 11.54
CA VAL A 116 -11.67 16.02 11.47
C VAL A 116 -13.10 15.81 11.92
N VAL A 117 -13.54 16.56 12.92
CA VAL A 117 -14.91 16.59 13.44
C VAL A 117 -15.42 18.01 13.30
N GLY A 118 -16.39 18.25 12.42
CA GLY A 118 -16.92 19.59 12.18
C GLY A 118 -17.71 20.14 13.37
N GLY A 119 -18.34 19.26 14.16
CA GLY A 119 -19.13 19.61 15.34
C GLY A 119 -18.38 19.45 16.67
N VAL A 120 -19.16 19.24 17.73
CA VAL A 120 -18.67 19.15 19.10
C VAL A 120 -18.34 17.70 19.48
N VAL A 121 -17.20 17.52 20.14
CA VAL A 121 -16.80 16.23 20.72
C VAL A 121 -17.30 16.13 22.15
N HIS A 122 -18.23 15.20 22.40
CA HIS A 122 -18.81 14.90 23.72
C HIS A 122 -18.05 13.79 24.45
N GLY A 123 -16.73 13.78 24.26
CA GLY A 123 -15.78 12.83 24.82
C GLY A 123 -15.41 11.70 23.87
N GLY A 124 -14.18 11.24 23.99
CA GLY A 124 -13.61 10.21 23.12
C GLY A 124 -12.08 10.16 23.17
N ARG A 125 -11.51 9.22 22.41
CA ARG A 125 -10.06 9.06 22.26
C ARG A 125 -9.65 9.12 20.80
N PHE A 126 -8.67 9.96 20.50
CA PHE A 126 -8.12 10.14 19.16
C PHE A 126 -6.66 9.71 19.15
N VAL A 127 -6.29 8.87 18.19
CA VAL A 127 -4.91 8.47 17.92
C VAL A 127 -4.62 8.82 16.48
N SER A 128 -3.66 9.71 16.24
CA SER A 128 -3.28 10.21 14.91
C SER A 128 -1.82 9.88 14.65
N GLY A 129 -1.47 9.57 13.39
CA GLY A 129 -0.11 9.14 13.02
C GLY A 129 0.14 7.63 13.14
N ASN A 130 -0.92 6.82 13.32
CA ASN A 130 -0.79 5.36 13.43
C ASN A 130 -0.09 4.77 12.19
N TYR A 131 0.96 3.98 12.40
CA TYR A 131 1.81 3.47 11.33
C TYR A 131 1.90 1.95 11.30
N GLU A 132 1.15 1.24 12.15
CA GLU A 132 1.26 -0.22 12.28
C GLU A 132 1.00 -0.98 10.98
N GLU A 133 0.15 -0.46 10.11
CA GLU A 133 -0.11 -1.05 8.80
C GLU A 133 1.03 -0.82 7.81
N ILE A 134 1.56 0.40 7.75
CA ILE A 134 2.72 0.74 6.94
C ILE A 134 3.93 -0.08 7.42
N ARG A 135 4.13 -0.19 8.73
CA ARG A 135 5.17 -1.03 9.35
C ARG A 135 5.10 -2.48 8.87
N ARG A 136 3.92 -3.12 8.97
CA ARG A 136 3.72 -4.51 8.51
C ARG A 136 4.01 -4.65 7.02
N THR A 137 3.61 -3.66 6.22
CA THR A 137 3.85 -3.64 4.78
C THR A 137 5.35 -3.54 4.46
N ILE A 138 6.07 -2.64 5.14
CA ILE A 138 7.53 -2.50 5.04
C ILE A 138 8.24 -3.80 5.43
N GLU A 139 7.87 -4.40 6.57
CA GLU A 139 8.43 -5.66 7.04
C GLU A 139 8.17 -6.80 6.04
N SER A 140 6.95 -6.90 5.49
CA SER A 140 6.58 -7.89 4.48
C SER A 140 7.39 -7.71 3.19
N LEU A 141 7.45 -6.49 2.65
CA LEU A 141 8.21 -6.18 1.43
C LEU A 141 9.70 -6.50 1.60
N ARG A 142 10.28 -6.16 2.76
CA ARG A 142 11.67 -6.49 3.09
C ARG A 142 11.91 -8.00 3.05
N ILE A 143 11.06 -8.79 3.70
CA ILE A 143 11.19 -10.26 3.71
C ILE A 143 11.09 -10.81 2.29
N SER A 144 10.12 -10.33 1.50
CA SER A 144 9.95 -10.73 0.10
C SER A 144 11.16 -10.37 -0.77
N LEU A 145 11.74 -9.18 -0.59
CA LEU A 145 12.95 -8.75 -1.30
C LEU A 145 14.16 -9.63 -0.96
N MET A 146 14.35 -9.96 0.31
CA MET A 146 15.43 -10.84 0.75
C MET A 146 15.32 -12.22 0.09
N HIS A 147 14.15 -12.86 0.20
CA HIS A 147 13.91 -14.17 -0.41
C HIS A 147 14.02 -14.16 -1.94
N GLY A 148 13.49 -13.11 -2.59
CA GLY A 148 13.57 -13.02 -4.04
C GLY A 148 15.00 -12.75 -4.53
N ARG A 149 15.84 -12.03 -3.77
CA ARG A 149 17.28 -11.88 -4.09
C ARG A 149 18.03 -13.22 -4.04
N ASP A 150 17.75 -14.04 -3.02
CA ASP A 150 18.32 -15.40 -2.92
C ASP A 150 17.86 -16.28 -4.09
N GLU A 151 16.58 -16.21 -4.45
CA GLU A 151 16.04 -16.91 -5.62
C GLU A 151 16.69 -16.42 -6.92
N LEU A 152 16.88 -15.11 -7.09
CA LEU A 152 17.53 -14.51 -8.26
C LEU A 152 18.98 -14.97 -8.39
N GLU A 153 19.72 -15.03 -7.28
CA GLU A 153 21.09 -15.52 -7.28
C GLU A 153 21.15 -17.01 -7.68
N SER A 154 20.31 -17.83 -7.07
CA SER A 154 20.18 -19.26 -7.38
C SER A 154 19.83 -19.49 -8.86
N LEU A 155 18.87 -18.73 -9.38
CA LEU A 155 18.45 -18.81 -10.78
C LEU A 155 19.55 -18.34 -11.74
N SER A 156 20.28 -17.27 -11.39
CA SER A 156 21.42 -16.77 -12.16
C SER A 156 22.54 -17.81 -12.26
N ARG A 157 22.86 -18.51 -11.16
CA ARG A 157 23.83 -19.63 -11.15
C ARG A 157 23.37 -20.81 -12.02
N ARG A 158 22.08 -21.15 -11.96
CA ARG A 158 21.47 -22.21 -12.80
C ARG A 158 21.54 -21.86 -14.27
N VAL A 159 21.13 -20.66 -14.65
CA VAL A 159 21.24 -20.14 -16.03
C VAL A 159 22.68 -20.26 -16.51
N MET A 160 23.66 -19.73 -15.76
CA MET A 160 25.08 -19.80 -16.15
C MET A 160 25.58 -21.24 -16.34
N THR A 161 25.11 -22.18 -15.51
CA THR A 161 25.46 -23.60 -15.63
C THR A 161 24.90 -24.20 -16.92
N GLU A 162 23.66 -23.87 -17.25
CA GLU A 162 22.98 -24.31 -18.47
C GLU A 162 23.59 -23.69 -19.73
N GLU A 163 24.00 -22.42 -19.70
CA GLU A 163 24.73 -21.77 -20.79
C GLU A 163 26.02 -22.51 -21.15
N LYS A 164 26.80 -22.90 -20.12
CA LYS A 164 28.04 -23.68 -20.27
C LYS A 164 27.76 -25.10 -20.75
N ARG A 165 26.70 -25.74 -20.22
CA ARG A 165 26.29 -27.09 -20.61
C ARG A 165 25.90 -27.15 -22.08
N LEU A 166 25.12 -26.17 -22.54
CA LEU A 166 24.67 -26.08 -23.92
C LEU A 166 25.83 -25.82 -24.88
N ASP A 167 26.74 -24.91 -24.53
CA ASP A 167 27.95 -24.63 -25.34
C ASP A 167 28.81 -25.87 -25.53
N LYS A 168 29.14 -26.56 -24.42
CA LYS A 168 29.87 -27.84 -24.47
C LYS A 168 29.17 -28.88 -25.34
N SER A 169 27.85 -28.95 -25.29
CA SER A 169 27.07 -29.90 -26.09
C SER A 169 27.09 -29.56 -27.59
N CYS A 170 27.15 -28.28 -27.94
CA CYS A 170 27.31 -27.83 -29.33
C CYS A 170 28.71 -28.12 -29.87
N LEU A 171 29.75 -27.94 -29.04
CA LEU A 171 31.16 -28.16 -29.39
C LEU A 171 31.56 -29.64 -29.42
N ALA A 172 30.91 -30.51 -28.63
CA ALA A 172 31.19 -31.94 -28.61
C ALA A 172 30.85 -32.65 -29.94
N LEU A 173 30.14 -31.97 -30.84
CA LEU A 173 29.79 -32.50 -32.15
C LEU A 173 30.96 -32.39 -33.12
N ARG A 174 31.18 -33.45 -33.93
CA ARG A 174 32.23 -33.49 -34.97
C ARG A 174 32.15 -32.33 -35.98
N ILE A 175 30.96 -31.75 -36.16
CA ILE A 175 30.76 -30.47 -36.85
C ILE A 175 29.99 -29.61 -35.85
N PRO A 176 30.58 -28.51 -35.36
CA PRO A 176 29.93 -27.62 -34.41
C PRO A 176 28.65 -27.03 -35.02
N LEU A 177 27.59 -26.94 -34.22
CA LEU A 177 26.38 -26.23 -34.58
C LEU A 177 26.54 -24.75 -34.22
N ASP A 178 26.07 -23.88 -35.10
CA ASP A 178 26.06 -22.44 -34.86
C ASP A 178 24.69 -22.02 -34.32
N PHE A 179 24.62 -21.63 -33.04
CA PHE A 179 23.39 -21.11 -32.43
C PHE A 179 23.37 -19.57 -32.39
N ASN A 180 24.31 -18.88 -33.06
CA ASN A 180 24.32 -17.43 -33.04
C ASN A 180 23.11 -16.84 -33.77
N VAL A 181 22.29 -16.08 -33.04
CA VAL A 181 21.14 -15.34 -33.56
C VAL A 181 21.31 -13.87 -33.19
N GLY A 182 21.96 -13.13 -34.09
CA GLY A 182 22.19 -11.68 -33.94
C GLY A 182 22.87 -11.34 -32.61
N ARG A 183 22.24 -10.44 -31.84
CA ARG A 183 22.68 -10.06 -30.47
C ARG A 183 21.95 -10.82 -29.35
N VAL A 184 21.05 -11.74 -29.71
CA VAL A 184 20.12 -12.37 -28.77
C VAL A 184 20.66 -13.69 -28.25
N VAL A 185 21.16 -14.56 -29.14
CA VAL A 185 21.83 -15.81 -28.75
C VAL A 185 23.24 -15.74 -29.27
N GLN A 186 24.24 -15.89 -28.38
CA GLN A 186 25.64 -15.74 -28.75
C GLN A 186 26.51 -16.80 -28.09
N HIS A 187 27.36 -17.45 -28.88
CA HIS A 187 28.49 -18.22 -28.36
C HIS A 187 29.60 -17.24 -27.97
N LYS A 188 29.82 -17.05 -26.66
CA LYS A 188 30.88 -16.16 -26.16
C LYS A 188 31.45 -16.71 -24.86
N GLN A 189 32.79 -16.73 -24.75
CA GLN A 189 33.50 -17.15 -23.53
C GLN A 189 33.12 -18.55 -23.02
N GLY A 190 32.93 -19.52 -23.94
CA GLY A 190 32.58 -20.91 -23.60
C GLY A 190 31.16 -21.08 -23.06
N ARG A 191 30.22 -20.25 -23.55
CA ARG A 191 28.82 -20.19 -23.15
C ARG A 191 27.94 -19.84 -24.34
N VAL A 192 26.73 -20.40 -24.36
CA VAL A 192 25.62 -19.90 -25.17
C VAL A 192 24.86 -18.89 -24.32
N ALA A 193 25.18 -17.60 -24.44
CA ALA A 193 24.53 -16.53 -23.70
C ALA A 193 23.23 -16.11 -24.41
N ILE A 194 22.18 -15.83 -23.63
CA ILE A 194 20.93 -15.26 -24.14
C ILE A 194 20.72 -13.87 -23.52
N VAL A 195 20.54 -12.86 -24.36
CA VAL A 195 20.34 -11.46 -23.97
C VAL A 195 19.02 -10.96 -24.58
N LEU A 196 18.10 -10.51 -23.72
CA LEU A 196 16.76 -10.10 -24.10
C LEU A 196 16.49 -8.60 -23.97
N ASP A 197 17.48 -7.80 -23.58
CA ASP A 197 17.31 -6.35 -23.32
C ASP A 197 16.70 -5.60 -24.52
N ALA A 198 17.22 -5.85 -25.72
CA ALA A 198 16.69 -5.24 -26.95
C ALA A 198 15.25 -5.68 -27.25
N PHE A 199 14.88 -6.90 -26.88
CA PHE A 199 13.50 -7.37 -27.01
C PHE A 199 12.61 -6.60 -26.02
N TYR A 200 12.99 -6.54 -24.75
CA TYR A 200 12.21 -5.83 -23.73
C TYR A 200 12.00 -4.36 -24.08
N ALA A 201 13.04 -3.67 -24.57
CA ALA A 201 12.93 -2.30 -25.06
C ALA A 201 11.93 -2.15 -26.22
N SER A 202 11.79 -3.15 -27.09
CA SER A 202 10.84 -3.10 -28.22
C SER A 202 9.37 -3.35 -27.83
N VAL A 203 9.14 -3.89 -26.63
CA VAL A 203 7.79 -4.22 -26.11
C VAL A 203 7.46 -3.45 -24.83
N GLU A 204 8.22 -2.39 -24.55
CA GLU A 204 8.02 -1.53 -23.39
C GLU A 204 6.58 -0.98 -23.36
N GLY A 205 6.00 -0.91 -22.15
CA GLY A 205 4.62 -0.46 -21.94
C GLY A 205 3.52 -1.49 -22.25
N ARG A 206 3.85 -2.68 -22.77
CA ARG A 206 2.85 -3.74 -23.01
C ARG A 206 2.50 -4.51 -21.73
N PRO A 207 1.26 -5.04 -21.61
CA PRO A 207 0.89 -5.93 -20.51
C PRO A 207 1.79 -7.17 -20.43
N ALA A 208 2.05 -7.64 -19.20
CA ALA A 208 2.95 -8.77 -18.96
C ALA A 208 2.57 -10.05 -19.74
N GLN A 209 1.27 -10.32 -19.88
CA GLN A 209 0.75 -11.47 -20.64
C GLN A 209 1.10 -11.38 -22.14
N ASP A 210 1.02 -10.18 -22.73
CA ASP A 210 1.37 -9.95 -24.13
C ASP A 210 2.87 -10.07 -24.36
N VAL A 211 3.68 -9.58 -23.41
CA VAL A 211 5.14 -9.73 -23.43
C VAL A 211 5.54 -11.21 -23.41
N GLU A 212 4.92 -12.02 -22.54
CA GLU A 212 5.19 -13.45 -22.46
C GLU A 212 4.78 -14.19 -23.75
N ARG A 213 3.62 -13.86 -24.32
CA ARG A 213 3.19 -14.42 -25.61
C ARG A 213 4.16 -14.07 -26.73
N ALA A 214 4.58 -12.81 -26.79
CA ALA A 214 5.53 -12.33 -27.79
C ALA A 214 6.91 -12.99 -27.64
N LEU A 215 7.40 -13.22 -26.41
CA LEU A 215 8.65 -13.94 -26.16
C LEU A 215 8.60 -15.39 -26.64
N ASN A 216 7.49 -16.09 -26.38
CA ASN A 216 7.30 -17.47 -26.84
C ASN A 216 7.25 -17.56 -28.37
N GLU A 217 6.58 -16.62 -29.03
CA GLU A 217 6.54 -16.53 -30.48
C GLU A 217 7.92 -16.20 -31.06
N PHE A 218 8.61 -15.23 -30.46
CA PHE A 218 9.96 -14.84 -30.86
C PHE A 218 10.95 -16.00 -30.76
N PHE A 219 10.87 -16.81 -29.71
CA PHE A 219 11.68 -18.02 -29.59
C PHE A 219 11.36 -19.03 -30.71
N THR A 220 10.07 -19.33 -30.91
CA THR A 220 9.64 -20.43 -31.79
C THR A 220 9.80 -20.09 -33.28
N ARG A 221 9.44 -18.87 -33.69
CA ARG A 221 9.49 -18.44 -35.09
C ARG A 221 10.80 -17.73 -35.43
N GLY A 222 11.29 -16.88 -34.52
CA GLY A 222 12.51 -16.11 -34.70
C GLY A 222 13.75 -16.97 -34.49
N ILE A 223 14.02 -17.34 -33.24
CA ILE A 223 15.27 -18.01 -32.85
C ILE A 223 15.40 -19.38 -33.51
N VAL A 224 14.45 -20.29 -33.29
CA VAL A 224 14.49 -21.64 -33.86
C VAL A 224 14.48 -21.59 -35.39
N GLY A 225 13.71 -20.69 -35.98
CA GLY A 225 13.66 -20.51 -37.44
C GLY A 225 14.99 -20.04 -38.05
N VAL A 226 15.76 -19.20 -37.36
CA VAL A 226 17.10 -18.78 -37.81
C VAL A 226 18.11 -19.90 -37.64
N ILE A 227 18.14 -20.56 -36.47
CA ILE A 227 19.10 -21.65 -36.18
C ILE A 227 18.91 -22.82 -37.15
N THR A 228 17.66 -23.24 -37.40
CA THR A 228 17.38 -24.32 -38.36
C THR A 228 17.82 -23.96 -39.78
N ARG A 229 17.67 -22.70 -40.20
CA ARG A 229 18.13 -22.24 -41.53
C ARG A 229 19.65 -22.22 -41.64
N GLN A 230 20.35 -21.68 -40.64
CA GLN A 230 21.82 -21.65 -40.59
C GLN A 230 22.43 -23.06 -40.61
N ASN A 231 21.80 -24.01 -39.92
CA ASN A 231 22.30 -25.38 -39.79
C ASN A 231 21.67 -26.35 -40.81
N ARG A 232 20.95 -25.87 -41.83
CA ARG A 232 20.22 -26.72 -42.81
C ARG A 232 21.15 -27.71 -43.52
N LYS A 233 22.34 -27.29 -43.93
CA LYS A 233 23.32 -28.17 -44.61
C LYS A 233 23.75 -29.32 -43.71
N TYR A 234 23.93 -29.06 -42.41
CA TYR A 234 24.27 -30.11 -41.44
C TYR A 234 23.14 -31.14 -41.32
N LEU A 235 21.90 -30.68 -41.20
CA LEU A 235 20.73 -31.56 -41.05
C LEU A 235 20.51 -32.43 -42.29
N VAL A 236 20.68 -31.87 -43.48
CA VAL A 236 20.56 -32.62 -44.75
C VAL A 236 21.68 -33.64 -44.91
N ASN A 237 22.91 -33.28 -44.56
CA ASN A 237 24.07 -34.17 -44.74
C ASN A 237 24.18 -35.25 -43.65
N TYR A 238 23.53 -35.06 -42.50
CA TYR A 238 23.59 -35.97 -41.35
C TYR A 238 22.21 -36.23 -40.73
N PRO A 239 21.26 -36.84 -41.46
CA PRO A 239 19.88 -37.04 -40.99
C PRO A 239 19.79 -37.87 -39.71
N ALA A 240 20.70 -38.83 -39.50
CA ALA A 240 20.78 -39.61 -38.26
C ALA A 240 21.06 -38.76 -37.00
N ARG A 241 21.48 -37.49 -37.17
CA ARG A 241 21.78 -36.55 -36.07
C ARG A 241 20.67 -35.52 -35.83
N GLU A 242 19.56 -35.59 -36.56
CA GLU A 242 18.40 -34.72 -36.36
C GLU A 242 17.90 -34.77 -34.90
N LYS A 243 17.84 -35.96 -34.31
CA LYS A 243 17.45 -36.14 -32.90
C LYS A 243 18.34 -35.37 -31.93
N VAL A 244 19.65 -35.30 -32.19
CA VAL A 244 20.61 -34.55 -31.37
C VAL A 244 20.39 -33.05 -31.52
N PHE A 245 20.16 -32.57 -32.74
CA PHE A 245 19.80 -31.18 -32.99
C PHE A 245 18.52 -30.78 -32.24
N LEU A 246 17.46 -31.59 -32.31
CA LEU A 246 16.21 -31.34 -31.59
C LEU A 246 16.39 -31.33 -30.07
N GLN A 247 17.28 -32.18 -29.53
CA GLN A 247 17.64 -32.15 -28.12
C GLN A 247 18.34 -30.84 -27.73
N LEU A 248 19.26 -30.35 -28.56
CA LEU A 248 19.93 -29.06 -28.31
C LEU A 248 18.97 -27.88 -28.41
N ILE A 249 18.04 -27.88 -29.37
CA ILE A 249 16.95 -26.88 -29.44
C ILE A 249 16.07 -26.93 -28.19
N THR A 250 15.79 -28.13 -27.67
CA THR A 250 15.05 -28.30 -26.41
C THR A 250 15.84 -27.73 -25.22
N GLY A 251 17.16 -27.95 -25.18
CA GLY A 251 18.06 -27.35 -24.21
C GLY A 251 18.08 -25.82 -24.29
N LEU A 252 18.17 -25.27 -25.51
CA LEU A 252 18.11 -23.83 -25.75
C LEU A 252 16.77 -23.23 -25.30
N ARG A 253 15.65 -23.93 -25.52
CA ARG A 253 14.33 -23.51 -25.02
C ARG A 253 14.28 -23.45 -23.51
N SER A 254 14.85 -24.45 -22.83
CA SER A 254 14.94 -24.48 -21.38
C SER A 254 15.79 -23.32 -20.85
N LEU A 255 16.93 -23.05 -21.49
CA LEU A 255 17.80 -21.93 -21.14
C LEU A 255 17.10 -20.59 -21.35
N PHE A 256 16.42 -20.41 -22.48
CA PHE A 256 15.65 -19.21 -22.81
C PHE A 256 14.57 -18.92 -21.75
N ARG A 257 13.82 -19.95 -21.34
CA ARG A 257 12.83 -19.82 -20.24
C ARG A 257 13.49 -19.48 -18.90
N GLY A 258 14.66 -20.06 -18.62
CA GLY A 258 15.43 -19.73 -17.42
C GLY A 258 15.84 -18.26 -17.38
N VAL A 259 16.32 -17.73 -18.51
CA VAL A 259 16.67 -16.31 -18.66
C VAL A 259 15.43 -15.42 -18.51
N MET A 260 14.32 -15.73 -19.18
CA MET A 260 13.06 -15.00 -19.00
C MET A 260 12.62 -14.94 -17.53
N ARG A 261 12.65 -16.07 -16.82
CA ARG A 261 12.26 -16.12 -15.40
C ARG A 261 13.18 -15.26 -14.54
N ARG A 262 14.49 -15.29 -14.80
CA ARG A 262 15.50 -14.47 -14.09
C ARG A 262 15.23 -12.99 -14.30
N ASP A 263 15.03 -12.58 -15.55
CA ASP A 263 14.83 -11.16 -15.88
C ASP A 263 13.48 -10.65 -15.34
N ASN A 264 12.44 -11.49 -15.36
CA ASN A 264 11.14 -11.17 -14.74
C ASN A 264 11.26 -11.00 -13.21
N LEU A 265 11.98 -11.92 -12.55
CA LEU A 265 12.21 -11.82 -11.11
C LEU A 265 13.02 -10.57 -10.75
N SER A 266 14.07 -10.25 -11.53
CA SER A 266 14.86 -9.04 -11.33
C SER A 266 13.99 -7.78 -11.38
N ARG A 267 13.16 -7.63 -12.43
CA ARG A 267 12.26 -6.47 -12.56
C ARG A 267 11.21 -6.40 -11.44
N SER A 268 10.71 -7.55 -10.99
CA SER A 268 9.77 -7.62 -9.86
C SER A 268 10.43 -7.17 -8.54
N LEU A 269 11.71 -7.53 -8.34
CA LEU A 269 12.48 -7.07 -7.20
C LEU A 269 12.74 -5.57 -7.24
N ASP A 270 13.02 -5.00 -8.42
CA ASP A 270 13.20 -3.56 -8.57
C ASP A 270 11.90 -2.80 -8.25
N ASP A 271 10.74 -3.28 -8.71
CA ASP A 271 9.43 -2.71 -8.36
C ASP A 271 9.13 -2.82 -6.85
N MET A 272 9.41 -3.98 -6.24
CA MET A 272 9.26 -4.15 -4.79
C MET A 272 10.18 -3.23 -3.99
N ALA A 273 11.41 -3.00 -4.46
CA ALA A 273 12.36 -2.08 -3.82
C ALA A 273 11.86 -0.63 -3.89
N LEU A 274 11.37 -0.21 -5.05
CA LEU A 274 10.76 1.11 -5.22
C LEU A 274 9.54 1.30 -4.30
N ARG A 275 8.66 0.30 -4.22
CA ARG A 275 7.50 0.36 -3.30
C ARG A 275 7.92 0.44 -1.84
N LEU A 276 8.97 -0.28 -1.45
CA LEU A 276 9.51 -0.21 -0.09
C LEU A 276 10.00 1.20 0.24
N GLU A 277 10.75 1.83 -0.67
CA GLU A 277 11.21 3.21 -0.53
C GLU A 277 10.03 4.18 -0.39
N GLN A 278 9.02 4.07 -1.25
CA GLN A 278 7.81 4.89 -1.18
C GLN A 278 7.07 4.73 0.17
N GLN A 279 6.95 3.51 0.70
CA GLN A 279 6.31 3.30 2.00
C GLN A 279 7.10 3.95 3.14
N VAL A 280 8.43 3.88 3.09
CA VAL A 280 9.30 4.50 4.11
C VAL A 280 9.22 6.03 4.03
N GLU A 281 9.26 6.60 2.83
CA GLU A 281 9.11 8.04 2.61
C GLU A 281 7.76 8.54 3.12
N SER A 282 6.68 7.80 2.83
CA SER A 282 5.34 8.13 3.32
C SER A 282 5.26 8.24 4.85
N LEU A 283 6.10 7.51 5.61
CA LEU A 283 6.11 7.64 7.06
C LEU A 283 6.50 9.04 7.53
N SER A 284 7.43 9.67 6.81
CA SER A 284 8.00 10.98 7.13
C SER A 284 7.14 12.16 6.67
N GLU A 285 6.35 11.97 5.60
CA GLU A 285 5.53 13.04 5.01
C GLU A 285 4.13 13.17 5.65
N ARG A 286 3.75 12.23 6.51
CA ARG A 286 2.43 12.21 7.15
C ARG A 286 2.21 13.43 8.02
N ARG A 287 1.06 14.07 7.79
CA ARG A 287 0.57 15.17 8.63
C ARG A 287 -0.46 14.62 9.60
N ALA A 288 0.01 14.32 10.81
CA ALA A 288 -0.84 13.90 11.92
C ALA A 288 -1.47 15.12 12.60
N TYR A 289 -2.80 15.24 12.54
CA TYR A 289 -3.54 16.28 13.24
C TYR A 289 -4.95 15.82 13.59
N VAL A 290 -5.52 16.46 14.61
CA VAL A 290 -6.92 16.32 15.01
C VAL A 290 -7.56 17.69 14.97
N GLU A 291 -8.69 17.81 14.29
CA GLU A 291 -9.44 19.05 14.19
C GLU A 291 -10.88 18.82 14.68
N VAL A 292 -11.37 19.71 15.54
CA VAL A 292 -12.70 19.61 16.17
C VAL A 292 -13.38 20.97 16.18
N GLY A 293 -14.69 21.01 15.94
CA GLY A 293 -15.50 22.23 16.07
C GLY A 293 -15.69 22.70 17.52
N GLY A 294 -15.55 21.80 18.49
CA GLY A 294 -15.50 22.11 19.91
C GLY A 294 -15.35 20.88 20.80
N VAL A 295 -15.14 21.08 22.10
CA VAL A 295 -14.98 19.99 23.08
C VAL A 295 -15.90 20.22 24.28
N ALA A 296 -16.75 19.24 24.57
CA ALA A 296 -17.72 19.28 25.67
C ALA A 296 -17.66 18.05 26.61
N GLY A 297 -16.84 17.04 26.29
CA GLY A 297 -16.58 15.88 27.16
C GLY A 297 -15.09 15.55 27.25
N ASP A 298 -14.74 14.70 28.21
CA ASP A 298 -13.36 14.24 28.41
C ASP A 298 -12.78 13.65 27.12
N THR A 299 -11.72 14.28 26.62
CA THR A 299 -11.14 13.95 25.32
C THR A 299 -9.64 13.71 25.45
N GLU A 300 -9.20 12.54 25.00
CA GLU A 300 -7.79 12.16 24.97
C GLU A 300 -7.28 12.17 23.53
N MET A 301 -6.11 12.74 23.29
CA MET A 301 -5.46 12.76 21.99
C MET A 301 -4.02 12.26 22.09
N GLU A 302 -3.64 11.39 21.17
CA GLU A 302 -2.31 10.83 21.03
C GLU A 302 -1.81 11.06 19.60
N PHE A 303 -0.64 11.67 19.47
CA PHE A 303 0.00 11.96 18.19
C PHE A 303 1.28 11.14 18.09
N ILE A 304 1.28 10.13 17.22
CA ILE A 304 2.40 9.22 17.01
C ILE A 304 3.37 9.83 16.00
N LEU A 305 4.60 10.06 16.44
CA LEU A 305 5.73 10.58 15.67
C LEU A 305 6.62 9.41 15.23
N ALA A 306 6.09 8.58 14.35
CA ALA A 306 6.82 7.39 13.91
C ALA A 306 7.95 7.76 12.96
N GLN A 307 9.14 7.20 13.20
CA GLN A 307 10.28 7.31 12.30
C GLN A 307 10.81 5.92 11.95
N ALA A 308 11.06 5.68 10.67
CA ALA A 308 11.79 4.52 10.20
C ALA A 308 13.26 4.90 9.98
N VAL A 309 14.18 4.19 10.63
CA VAL A 309 15.62 4.40 10.52
C VAL A 309 16.24 3.20 9.84
N ALA A 310 16.90 3.42 8.70
CA ALA A 310 17.60 2.36 7.98
C ALA A 310 18.80 1.83 8.80
N LEU A 311 18.86 0.52 8.96
CA LEU A 311 19.95 -0.17 9.67
C LEU A 311 21.14 -0.39 8.71
N PRO A 312 22.37 0.00 9.09
CA PRO A 312 23.55 -0.03 8.21
C PRO A 312 23.95 -1.41 7.68
N HIS A 313 23.58 -2.49 8.37
CA HIS A 313 24.14 -3.83 8.13
C HIS A 313 23.12 -4.91 7.74
N ASP A 314 21.82 -4.66 7.95
CA ASP A 314 20.78 -5.70 7.83
C ASP A 314 19.72 -5.42 6.74
N ASN A 315 19.91 -4.37 5.94
CA ASN A 315 18.88 -3.86 5.01
C ASN A 315 17.50 -3.75 5.68
N GLY A 316 17.50 -3.43 6.98
CA GLY A 316 16.31 -3.40 7.84
C GLY A 316 15.96 -1.99 8.26
N TYR A 317 14.78 -1.83 8.86
CA TYR A 317 14.35 -0.59 9.47
C TYR A 317 14.14 -0.81 10.96
N ASP A 318 14.66 0.11 11.76
CA ASP A 318 14.21 0.27 13.15
C ASP A 318 13.08 1.30 13.18
N PHE A 319 12.01 0.98 13.90
CA PHE A 319 10.84 1.83 14.00
C PHE A 319 10.80 2.49 15.38
N VAL A 320 11.18 3.75 15.41
CA VAL A 320 11.17 4.54 16.65
C VAL A 320 9.73 5.02 16.90
N HIS A 321 9.14 4.51 17.97
CA HIS A 321 7.82 4.95 18.45
C HIS A 321 7.97 6.06 19.48
N ARG A 322 7.49 7.25 19.14
CA ARG A 322 7.38 8.39 20.07
C ARG A 322 5.98 8.97 19.96
N SER A 323 5.42 9.41 21.07
CA SER A 323 4.07 9.97 21.10
C SER A 323 4.01 11.23 21.95
N ALA A 324 3.28 12.22 21.46
CA ALA A 324 2.84 13.36 22.25
C ALA A 324 1.37 13.14 22.65
N HIS A 325 1.01 13.55 23.86
CA HIS A 325 -0.32 13.34 24.42
C HIS A 325 -0.97 14.66 24.82
N LEU A 326 -2.29 14.71 24.72
CA LEU A 326 -3.09 15.83 25.16
C LEU A 326 -4.40 15.30 25.77
N ASP A 327 -4.63 15.65 27.03
CA ASP A 327 -5.89 15.39 27.74
C ASP A 327 -6.66 16.70 27.89
N ILE A 328 -7.93 16.70 27.52
CA ILE A 328 -8.85 17.83 27.65
C ILE A 328 -9.97 17.43 28.60
N ARG A 329 -10.09 18.14 29.72
CA ARG A 329 -11.08 17.90 30.77
C ARG A 329 -11.98 19.12 30.93
N PRO A 330 -13.22 19.07 30.41
CA PRO A 330 -14.16 20.18 30.57
C PRO A 330 -14.46 20.46 32.05
N ILE A 331 -14.50 21.75 32.39
CA ILE A 331 -14.84 22.25 33.72
C ILE A 331 -16.25 22.83 33.63
N ASN A 332 -17.29 22.01 33.84
CA ASN A 332 -18.72 22.38 33.98
C ASN A 332 -19.11 23.80 33.50
N GLY A 333 -19.02 24.06 32.20
CA GLY A 333 -19.45 25.32 31.55
C GLY A 333 -18.51 26.53 31.70
N LEU A 334 -17.41 26.41 32.45
CA LEU A 334 -16.40 27.45 32.68
C LEU A 334 -15.22 27.38 31.68
N GLY A 335 -15.10 26.28 30.94
CA GLY A 335 -13.99 26.04 30.04
C GLY A 335 -13.48 24.61 30.12
N ALA A 336 -12.18 24.40 29.94
CA ALA A 336 -11.51 23.12 30.12
C ALA A 336 -10.08 23.28 30.64
N GLU A 337 -9.64 22.29 31.41
CA GLU A 337 -8.23 22.07 31.69
C GLU A 337 -7.64 21.23 30.55
N MET A 338 -6.53 21.70 29.99
CA MET A 338 -5.73 20.98 29.00
C MET A 338 -4.39 20.60 29.62
N VAL A 339 -4.06 19.31 29.56
CA VAL A 339 -2.78 18.77 30.02
C VAL A 339 -2.09 18.12 28.83
N SER A 340 -0.97 18.69 28.39
CA SER A 340 -0.15 18.14 27.31
C SER A 340 1.12 17.50 27.86
N ARG A 341 1.54 16.41 27.22
CA ARG A 341 2.82 15.75 27.42
C ARG A 341 3.55 15.66 26.10
N ASP A 342 4.73 16.26 26.06
CA ASP A 342 5.59 16.26 24.87
C ASP A 342 6.20 14.87 24.68
N ALA A 343 6.57 14.54 23.45
CA ALA A 343 7.23 13.27 23.11
C ALA A 343 8.66 13.12 23.68
N ASP A 344 9.17 14.14 24.38
CA ASP A 344 10.45 14.14 25.12
C ASP A 344 10.25 14.09 26.66
N GLY A 345 9.00 13.96 27.14
CA GLY A 345 8.68 13.93 28.57
C GLY A 345 8.44 15.32 29.20
N GLY A 346 8.38 16.37 28.39
CA GLY A 346 7.92 17.70 28.83
C GLY A 346 6.44 17.67 29.21
N HIS A 347 6.04 18.55 30.15
CA HIS A 347 4.65 18.65 30.62
C HIS A 347 4.21 20.11 30.63
N LYS A 348 2.96 20.36 30.20
CA LYS A 348 2.33 21.68 30.24
C LYS A 348 0.85 21.52 30.59
N ALA A 349 0.34 22.43 31.41
CA ALA A 349 -1.08 22.56 31.67
C ALA A 349 -1.54 23.97 31.33
N ALA A 350 -2.77 24.10 30.81
CA ALA A 350 -3.40 25.37 30.50
C ALA A 350 -4.90 25.27 30.77
N ASN A 351 -5.50 26.37 31.23
CA ASN A 351 -6.95 26.48 31.30
C ASN A 351 -7.42 27.34 30.13
N LEU A 352 -8.41 26.85 29.39
CA LEU A 352 -9.07 27.59 28.32
C LEU A 352 -10.50 27.88 28.72
N THR A 353 -11.00 29.05 28.32
CA THR A 353 -12.40 29.43 28.42
C THR A 353 -13.24 28.70 27.36
N SER A 354 -14.56 28.66 27.55
CA SER A 354 -15.48 28.07 26.57
C SER A 354 -15.40 28.74 25.18
N ALA A 355 -15.04 30.02 25.11
CA ALA A 355 -14.84 30.73 23.85
C ALA A 355 -13.58 30.28 23.10
N GLU A 356 -12.52 29.92 23.84
CA GLU A 356 -11.25 29.45 23.28
C GLU A 356 -11.28 27.97 22.90
N LEU A 357 -12.27 27.21 23.38
CA LEU A 357 -12.55 25.83 22.96
C LEU A 357 -13.36 25.73 21.66
N GLY A 358 -13.71 26.88 21.08
CA GLY A 358 -14.34 26.93 19.76
C GLY A 358 -13.31 26.59 18.68
N ALA A 359 -13.67 25.61 17.85
CA ALA A 359 -12.98 25.16 16.65
C ALA A 359 -11.43 25.21 16.68
N LEU A 360 -10.82 24.08 17.01
CA LEU A 360 -9.38 23.96 17.21
C LEU A 360 -8.79 22.88 16.32
N ARG A 361 -7.58 23.15 15.80
CA ARG A 361 -6.71 22.15 15.19
C ARG A 361 -5.52 21.88 16.11
N PHE A 362 -5.37 20.61 16.50
CA PHE A 362 -4.28 20.08 17.31
C PHE A 362 -3.30 19.31 16.41
N GLN A 363 -2.02 19.60 16.55
CA GLN A 363 -0.95 18.92 15.83
C GLN A 363 0.34 18.94 16.64
N VAL A 364 1.39 18.28 16.14
CA VAL A 364 2.71 18.33 16.78
C VAL A 364 3.65 19.26 16.01
N ASP A 365 4.33 20.14 16.74
CA ASP A 365 5.49 20.90 16.26
C ASP A 365 6.74 20.46 17.03
N GLY A 366 7.69 19.85 16.31
CA GLY A 366 8.82 19.13 16.91
C GLY A 366 8.35 17.94 17.76
N SER A 367 8.32 18.11 19.08
CA SER A 367 7.84 17.10 20.04
C SER A 367 6.63 17.56 20.87
N ARG A 368 6.16 18.80 20.66
CA ARG A 368 5.12 19.44 21.48
C ARG A 368 3.78 19.45 20.78
N VAL A 369 2.71 19.23 21.53
CA VAL A 369 1.36 19.47 21.02
C VAL A 369 1.12 20.98 20.95
N VAL A 370 0.76 21.46 19.77
CA VAL A 370 0.34 22.84 19.52
C VAL A 370 -1.10 22.83 19.04
N TRP A 371 -1.84 23.89 19.39
CA TRP A 371 -3.21 24.08 18.93
C TRP A 371 -3.40 25.48 18.40
N ASN A 372 -4.11 25.57 17.28
CA ASN A 372 -4.43 26.82 16.61
C ASN A 372 -5.94 26.88 16.35
N PRO A 373 -6.54 28.08 16.27
CA PRO A 373 -7.89 28.23 15.75
C PRO A 373 -8.01 27.55 14.38
N SER A 374 -9.05 26.76 14.17
CA SER A 374 -9.31 26.17 12.86
C SER A 374 -9.95 27.21 11.93
N GLU A 375 -9.40 27.32 10.72
CA GLU A 375 -10.00 28.12 9.64
C GLU A 375 -11.34 27.54 9.16
N ALA A 376 -11.59 26.23 9.35
CA ALA A 376 -12.88 25.61 8.98
C ALA A 376 -14.07 26.17 9.78
N ALA A 377 -13.79 26.84 10.91
CA ALA A 377 -14.77 27.51 11.76
C ALA A 377 -15.29 28.84 11.22
N THR A 378 -14.58 29.45 10.26
CA THR A 378 -14.92 30.82 9.79
C THR A 378 -16.16 30.88 8.89
N PHE A 379 -16.80 29.75 8.62
CA PHE A 379 -18.04 29.67 7.85
C PHE A 379 -19.06 28.74 8.54
N ALA A 380 -19.45 29.08 9.77
CA ALA A 380 -20.69 28.60 10.39
C ALA A 380 -21.73 29.73 10.40
#